data_AF-A0A956Z432-F1
#
_entry.id   AF-A0A956Z432-F1
#
_cell.length_a   1.000
_cell.length_b   1.000
_cell.length_c   1.000
_cell.angle_alpha   90.00
_cell.angle_beta   90.00
_cell.angle_gamma   90.00
#
_symmetry.space_group_name_H-M   'P 1'
#
loop_
_entity.id
_entity.type
_entity.pdbx_description
1 polymer ?
#
loop_
_entity_poly.entity_id
_entity_poly.type
_entity_poly.pdbx_seq_one_letter_code
_entity_poly.pdbx_strand_id
1 'polypeptide(L)'
;MEFIIQNASWLALMAALVGLAFSAFTANWILQQDTGTDRMRYIAGAIQRGAQAFLRREYRYVAIVVAGVFILLLVLSIIPHSGMSPYTAVAYLLGALASAVAGYVGMSIAVRSNLRTTAAAQKSLNQGLRVAFASGSVMGLTVVGLALLGISILFVVLSNLLPNPVEAAGALVGFGFGGTTIAIFARVGGGIFTKAADVGADLVGKTEANIPEDDPRNPAVIADNVGDNVGDVAGMGSDLFESYAGSIIAAITIAALAGVGATNAPEA
;
A
#
# COMPACT_ATOMS: atom_id res chain seq x y z
N MET A 1 8.17 -30.82 -7.82
CA MET A 1 7.64 -29.70 -8.63
C MET A 1 6.12 -29.78 -8.76
N GLU A 2 5.55 -30.96 -9.03
CA GLU A 2 4.09 -31.19 -9.09
C GLU A 2 3.33 -30.74 -7.83
N PHE A 3 3.83 -31.07 -6.64
CA PHE A 3 3.20 -30.62 -5.38
C PHE A 3 3.05 -29.09 -5.29
N ILE A 4 4.07 -28.35 -5.73
CA ILE A 4 4.06 -26.88 -5.72
C ILE A 4 3.05 -26.36 -6.73
N ILE A 5 2.99 -26.94 -7.93
CA ILE A 5 2.08 -26.52 -8.99
C ILE A 5 0.62 -26.79 -8.59
N GLN A 6 0.32 -27.97 -8.05
CA GLN A 6 -1.04 -28.36 -7.65
C GLN A 6 -1.55 -27.56 -6.42
N ASN A 7 -0.65 -27.10 -5.56
CA ASN A 7 -0.99 -26.38 -4.33
C ASN A 7 -0.57 -24.90 -4.36
N ALA A 8 -0.22 -24.35 -5.53
CA ALA A 8 0.38 -23.02 -5.65
C ALA A 8 -0.48 -21.93 -4.99
N SER A 9 -1.80 -21.95 -5.24
CA SER A 9 -2.74 -20.99 -4.68
C SER A 9 -2.82 -21.06 -3.15
N TRP A 10 -2.81 -22.28 -2.58
CA TRP A 10 -2.84 -22.49 -1.14
C TRP A 10 -1.52 -22.10 -0.48
N LEU A 11 -0.39 -22.41 -1.12
CA LEU A 11 0.94 -21.98 -0.65
C LEU A 11 1.07 -20.46 -0.66
N ALA A 12 0.57 -19.79 -1.71
CA ALA A 12 0.55 -18.34 -1.80
C ALA A 12 -0.33 -17.69 -0.72
N LEU A 13 -1.53 -18.24 -0.46
CA LEU A 13 -2.39 -17.81 0.64
C LEU A 13 -1.70 -17.96 1.99
N MET A 14 -1.11 -19.13 2.26
CA MET A 14 -0.39 -19.37 3.52
C MET A 14 0.81 -18.44 3.69
N ALA A 15 1.60 -18.22 2.63
CA ALA A 15 2.73 -17.30 2.68
C ALA A 15 2.27 -15.86 2.96
N ALA A 16 1.18 -15.41 2.34
CA ALA A 16 0.60 -14.10 2.58
C ALA A 16 0.13 -13.95 4.04
N LEU A 17 -0.57 -14.95 4.57
CA LEU A 17 -1.03 -14.95 5.97
C LEU A 17 0.12 -14.94 6.96
N VAL A 18 1.18 -15.73 6.72
CA VAL A 18 2.39 -15.73 7.56
C VAL A 18 3.07 -14.36 7.51
N GLY A 19 3.19 -13.76 6.33
CA GLY A 19 3.76 -12.41 6.18
C GLY A 19 2.99 -11.35 6.94
N LEU A 20 1.65 -11.36 6.83
CA LEU A 20 0.78 -10.42 7.56
C LEU A 20 0.81 -10.67 9.08
N ALA A 21 0.87 -11.93 9.52
CA ALA A 21 1.01 -12.25 10.94
C ALA A 21 2.34 -11.77 11.51
N PHE A 22 3.45 -11.96 10.77
CA PHE A 22 4.76 -11.47 11.17
C PHE A 22 4.83 -9.93 11.15
N SER A 23 4.16 -9.28 10.19
CA SER A 23 3.97 -7.82 10.17
C SER A 23 3.24 -7.33 11.42
N ALA A 24 2.12 -7.96 11.79
CA ALA A 24 1.36 -7.61 12.99
C ALA A 24 2.16 -7.84 14.28
N PHE A 25 2.91 -8.95 14.36
CA PHE A 25 3.82 -9.23 15.48
C PHE A 25 4.89 -8.14 15.62
N THR A 26 5.54 -7.78 14.51
CA THR A 26 6.59 -6.75 14.48
C THR A 26 6.02 -5.38 14.83
N ALA A 27 4.83 -5.04 14.30
CA ALA A 27 4.14 -3.80 14.66
C ALA A 27 3.86 -3.72 16.16
N ASN A 28 3.37 -4.80 16.78
CA ASN A 28 3.16 -4.86 18.22
C ASN A 28 4.46 -4.67 19.01
N TRP A 29 5.54 -5.32 18.58
CA TRP A 29 6.86 -5.13 19.18
C TRP A 29 7.34 -3.68 19.11
N ILE A 30 7.14 -3.00 17.97
CA ILE A 30 7.46 -1.57 17.81
C ILE A 30 6.63 -0.73 18.77
N LEU A 31 5.31 -0.98 18.85
CA LEU A 31 4.42 -0.19 19.71
C LEU A 31 4.75 -0.29 21.20
N GLN A 32 5.41 -1.37 21.63
CA GLN A 32 5.91 -1.56 22.99
C GLN A 32 7.23 -0.81 23.27
N GLN A 33 7.91 -0.28 22.26
CA GLN A 33 9.14 0.48 22.45
C GLN A 33 8.86 1.83 23.12
N ASP A 34 9.88 2.31 23.84
CA ASP A 34 9.85 3.57 24.60
C ASP A 34 9.48 4.76 23.72
N THR A 35 8.58 5.59 24.22
CA THR A 35 8.11 6.80 23.53
C THR A 35 8.93 8.06 23.85
N GLY A 36 9.94 7.93 24.71
CA GLY A 36 10.81 9.03 25.09
C GLY A 36 10.10 10.10 25.93
N THR A 37 10.56 11.34 25.80
CA THR A 37 10.16 12.46 26.65
C THR A 37 8.76 13.00 26.32
N ASP A 38 8.15 13.77 27.24
CA ASP A 38 6.87 14.46 26.97
C ASP A 38 6.95 15.38 25.76
N ARG A 39 8.09 16.05 25.56
CA ARG A 39 8.31 16.93 24.40
C ARG A 39 8.29 16.15 23.08
N MET A 40 8.91 14.97 23.04
CA MET A 40 8.86 14.08 21.88
C MET A 40 7.43 13.62 21.58
N ARG A 41 6.69 13.22 22.61
CA ARG A 41 5.27 12.82 22.48
C ARG A 41 4.40 13.97 21.96
N TYR A 42 4.65 15.19 22.39
CA TYR A 42 3.95 16.38 21.89
C TYR A 42 4.16 16.60 20.39
N ILE A 43 5.43 16.60 19.94
CA ILE A 43 5.79 16.80 18.53
C ILE A 43 5.21 15.68 17.66
N ALA A 44 5.43 14.42 18.07
CA ALA A 44 4.90 13.26 17.35
C ALA A 44 3.37 13.27 17.27
N GLY A 45 2.69 13.73 18.32
CA GLY A 45 1.24 13.92 18.31
C GLY A 45 0.77 14.96 17.29
N ALA A 46 1.54 16.04 17.05
CA ALA A 46 1.23 17.02 16.02
C ALA A 46 1.38 16.41 14.61
N ILE A 47 2.49 15.72 14.36
CA ILE A 47 2.72 15.01 13.09
C ILE A 47 1.62 13.97 12.84
N GLN A 48 1.24 13.20 13.87
CA GLN A 48 0.20 12.19 13.74
C GLN A 48 -1.17 12.76 13.42
N ARG A 49 -1.56 13.88 14.05
CA ARG A 49 -2.81 14.55 13.71
C ARG A 49 -2.78 15.09 12.28
N GLY A 50 -1.66 15.69 11.86
CA GLY A 50 -1.49 16.20 10.50
C GLY A 50 -1.60 15.10 9.44
N ALA A 51 -0.83 14.03 9.57
CA ALA A 51 -0.82 12.91 8.63
C ALA A 51 -2.20 12.23 8.53
N GLN A 52 -2.87 12.03 9.66
CA GLN A 52 -4.22 11.47 9.67
C GLN A 52 -5.26 12.41 9.07
N ALA A 53 -5.13 13.73 9.24
CA ALA A 53 -6.03 14.71 8.66
C ALA A 53 -5.88 14.75 7.13
N PHE A 54 -4.64 14.74 6.65
CA PHE A 54 -4.33 14.70 5.22
C PHE A 54 -4.87 13.43 4.57
N LEU A 55 -4.50 12.23 5.05
CA LEU A 55 -4.96 10.97 4.43
C LEU A 55 -6.49 10.84 4.47
N ARG A 56 -7.15 11.25 5.56
CA ARG A 56 -8.62 11.25 5.62
C ARG A 56 -9.23 12.14 4.55
N ARG A 57 -8.61 13.30 4.27
CA ARG A 57 -9.09 14.22 3.24
C ARG A 57 -8.85 13.68 1.84
N GLU A 58 -7.63 13.19 1.58
CA GLU A 58 -7.25 12.59 0.31
C GLU A 58 -8.12 11.38 -0.01
N TYR A 59 -8.22 10.41 0.89
CA TYR A 59 -8.98 9.18 0.65
C TYR A 59 -10.47 9.44 0.48
N ARG A 60 -11.02 10.50 1.09
CA ARG A 60 -12.41 10.90 0.84
C ARG A 60 -12.63 11.34 -0.62
N TYR A 61 -11.68 12.06 -1.21
CA TYR A 61 -11.78 12.45 -2.62
C TYR A 61 -11.49 11.27 -3.55
N VAL A 62 -10.48 10.48 -3.25
CA VAL A 62 -10.15 9.28 -4.02
C VAL A 62 -11.31 8.29 -4.03
N ALA A 63 -12.02 8.12 -2.91
CA ALA A 63 -13.20 7.27 -2.83
C ALA A 63 -14.31 7.67 -3.82
N ILE A 64 -14.47 8.97 -4.11
CA ILE A 64 -15.44 9.45 -5.11
C ILE A 64 -15.00 9.00 -6.51
N VAL A 65 -13.71 9.12 -6.82
CA VAL A 65 -13.16 8.67 -8.11
C VAL A 65 -13.30 7.15 -8.25
N VAL A 66 -12.93 6.39 -7.22
CA VAL A 66 -13.07 4.93 -7.18
C VAL A 66 -14.52 4.52 -7.39
N ALA A 67 -15.49 5.18 -6.73
CA ALA A 67 -16.91 4.91 -6.93
C ALA A 67 -17.35 5.21 -8.37
N GLY A 68 -16.89 6.31 -8.96
CA GLY A 68 -17.18 6.67 -10.35
C GLY A 68 -16.64 5.64 -11.35
N VAL A 69 -15.39 5.22 -11.19
CA VAL A 69 -14.77 4.19 -12.03
C VAL A 69 -15.44 2.83 -11.83
N PHE A 70 -15.78 2.47 -10.60
CA PHE A 70 -16.52 1.24 -10.30
C PHE A 70 -17.87 1.19 -11.02
N ILE A 71 -18.66 2.26 -10.95
CA ILE A 71 -19.94 2.37 -11.67
C ILE A 71 -19.71 2.29 -13.18
N LEU A 72 -18.69 2.97 -13.70
CA LEU A 72 -18.34 2.91 -15.11
C LEU A 72 -18.03 1.47 -15.55
N LEU A 73 -17.21 0.74 -14.80
CA LEU A 73 -16.88 -0.67 -15.09
C LEU A 73 -18.13 -1.56 -15.03
N LEU A 74 -19.05 -1.32 -14.10
CA LEU A 74 -20.33 -2.03 -14.05
C LEU A 74 -21.19 -1.74 -15.29
N VAL A 75 -21.33 -0.48 -15.70
CA VAL A 75 -22.08 -0.12 -16.91
C VAL A 75 -21.47 -0.79 -18.14
N LEU A 76 -20.14 -0.75 -18.27
CA LEU A 76 -19.42 -1.39 -19.38
C LEU A 76 -19.61 -2.91 -19.38
N SER A 77 -19.76 -3.55 -18.22
CA SER A 77 -20.04 -4.99 -18.13
C SER A 77 -21.41 -5.41 -18.68
N ILE A 78 -22.35 -4.47 -18.78
CA ILE A 78 -23.70 -4.73 -19.32
C ILE A 78 -23.74 -4.51 -20.84
N ILE A 79 -22.81 -3.71 -21.38
CA ILE A 79 -22.75 -3.43 -22.82
C ILE A 79 -22.30 -4.69 -23.57
N PRO A 80 -23.09 -5.18 -24.54
CA PRO A 80 -22.69 -6.31 -25.36
C PRO A 80 -21.35 -6.06 -26.05
N HIS A 81 -20.49 -7.08 -26.14
CA HIS A 81 -19.19 -7.04 -26.83
C HIS A 81 -18.11 -6.15 -26.18
N SER A 82 -18.33 -5.67 -24.94
CA SER A 82 -17.31 -4.92 -24.21
C SER A 82 -16.13 -5.78 -23.73
N GLY A 83 -16.32 -7.11 -23.64
CA GLY A 83 -15.33 -8.03 -23.09
C GLY A 83 -15.10 -7.88 -21.58
N MET A 84 -15.90 -7.07 -20.89
CA MET A 84 -15.77 -6.83 -19.45
C MET A 84 -16.76 -7.65 -18.64
N SER A 85 -16.24 -8.40 -17.67
CA SER A 85 -17.05 -9.12 -16.72
C SER A 85 -17.48 -8.21 -15.56
N PRO A 86 -18.67 -8.39 -14.96
CA PRO A 86 -19.02 -7.71 -13.70
C PRO A 86 -18.00 -7.96 -12.60
N TYR A 87 -17.32 -9.12 -12.63
CA TYR A 87 -16.26 -9.47 -11.70
C TYR A 87 -15.02 -8.56 -11.82
N THR A 88 -14.77 -7.93 -12.98
CA THR A 88 -13.70 -6.94 -13.16
C THR A 88 -13.95 -5.71 -12.27
N ALA A 89 -15.19 -5.24 -12.19
CA ALA A 89 -15.56 -4.12 -11.33
C ALA A 89 -15.39 -4.48 -9.83
N VAL A 90 -15.76 -5.70 -9.45
CA VAL A 90 -15.57 -6.18 -8.07
C VAL A 90 -14.08 -6.30 -7.74
N ALA A 91 -13.28 -6.89 -8.62
CA ALA A 91 -11.83 -6.99 -8.46
C ALA A 91 -11.19 -5.61 -8.35
N TYR A 92 -11.64 -4.64 -9.15
CA TYR A 92 -11.23 -3.24 -9.06
C TYR A 92 -11.47 -2.63 -7.68
N LEU A 93 -12.67 -2.78 -7.13
CA LEU A 93 -12.99 -2.25 -5.81
C LEU A 93 -12.12 -2.90 -4.72
N LEU A 94 -11.89 -4.21 -4.81
CA LEU A 94 -11.05 -4.94 -3.86
C LEU A 94 -9.57 -4.56 -3.96
N GLY A 95 -9.06 -4.33 -5.16
CA GLY A 95 -7.70 -3.84 -5.40
C GLY A 95 -7.49 -2.43 -4.86
N ALA A 96 -8.45 -1.54 -5.10
CA ALA A 96 -8.44 -0.20 -4.53
C ALA A 96 -8.48 -0.24 -2.99
N LEU A 97 -9.36 -1.07 -2.41
CA LEU A 97 -9.42 -1.22 -0.96
C LEU A 97 -8.10 -1.76 -0.39
N ALA A 98 -7.53 -2.80 -0.99
CA ALA A 98 -6.29 -3.41 -0.52
C ALA A 98 -5.11 -2.43 -0.59
N SER A 99 -4.98 -1.66 -1.69
CA SER A 99 -3.95 -0.63 -1.83
C SER A 99 -4.10 0.51 -0.81
N ALA A 100 -5.34 0.96 -0.57
CA ALA A 100 -5.62 1.99 0.42
C ALA A 100 -5.33 1.51 1.86
N VAL A 101 -5.65 0.25 2.18
CA VAL A 101 -5.31 -0.35 3.48
C VAL A 101 -3.79 -0.48 3.63
N ALA A 102 -3.08 -0.91 2.58
CA ALA A 102 -1.62 -1.02 2.62
C ALA A 102 -0.95 0.34 2.90
N GLY A 103 -1.35 1.40 2.18
CA GLY A 103 -0.85 2.77 2.40
C GLY A 103 -1.19 3.30 3.79
N TYR A 104 -2.42 3.09 4.26
CA TYR A 104 -2.85 3.53 5.58
C TYR A 104 -2.11 2.82 6.73
N VAL A 105 -1.94 1.50 6.64
CA VAL A 105 -1.21 0.71 7.66
C VAL A 105 0.26 1.14 7.68
N GLY A 106 0.89 1.30 6.51
CA GLY A 106 2.26 1.81 6.38
C GLY A 106 2.43 3.17 7.05
N MET A 107 1.58 4.14 6.72
CA MET A 107 1.63 5.46 7.36
C MET A 107 1.41 5.37 8.88
N SER A 108 0.42 4.58 9.31
CA SER A 108 0.09 4.46 10.73
C SER A 108 1.23 3.86 11.56
N ILE A 109 1.98 2.88 11.02
CA ILE A 109 3.14 2.36 11.73
C ILE A 109 4.31 3.35 11.68
N ALA A 110 4.58 3.97 10.54
CA ALA A 110 5.65 4.94 10.37
C ALA A 110 5.52 6.07 11.40
N VAL A 111 4.40 6.81 11.40
CA VAL A 111 4.18 7.93 12.31
C VAL A 111 4.36 7.55 13.79
N ARG A 112 3.90 6.36 14.18
CA ARG A 112 4.03 5.88 15.56
C ARG A 112 5.46 5.42 15.87
N SER A 113 6.20 4.94 14.88
CA SER A 113 7.57 4.48 15.02
C SER A 113 8.58 5.62 15.06
N ASN A 114 8.32 6.77 14.41
CA ASN A 114 9.29 7.87 14.27
C ASN A 114 9.84 8.32 15.63
N LEU A 115 8.94 8.60 16.58
CA LEU A 115 9.31 9.03 17.93
C LEU A 115 10.07 7.95 18.72
N ARG A 116 9.77 6.66 18.46
CA ARG A 116 10.40 5.51 19.12
C ARG A 116 11.80 5.29 18.56
N THR A 117 11.99 5.51 17.27
CA THR A 117 13.31 5.55 16.63
C THR A 117 14.16 6.64 17.25
N THR A 118 13.62 7.87 17.42
CA THR A 118 14.34 8.95 18.09
C THR A 118 14.71 8.60 19.54
N ALA A 119 13.78 8.03 20.32
CA ALA A 119 14.03 7.61 21.70
C ALA A 119 15.09 6.49 21.78
N ALA A 120 15.06 5.52 20.86
CA ALA A 120 16.05 4.45 20.78
C ALA A 120 17.43 4.96 20.35
N ALA A 121 17.48 5.96 19.46
CA ALA A 121 18.71 6.59 19.01
C ALA A 121 19.46 7.32 20.15
N GLN A 122 18.75 7.78 21.20
CA GLN A 122 19.40 8.34 22.40
C GLN A 122 20.26 7.32 23.15
N LYS A 123 19.95 6.02 23.02
CA LYS A 123 20.70 4.93 23.66
C LYS A 123 21.84 4.46 22.77
N SER A 124 21.57 4.26 21.48
CA SER A 124 22.60 3.97 20.47
C SER A 124 22.04 4.05 19.06
N LEU A 125 22.91 4.29 18.08
CA LEU A 125 22.57 4.24 16.66
C LEU A 125 21.97 2.87 16.25
N ASN A 126 22.54 1.76 16.75
CA ASN A 126 22.06 0.41 16.43
C ASN A 126 20.61 0.19 16.91
N GLN A 127 20.27 0.66 18.11
CA GLN A 127 18.90 0.56 18.62
C GLN A 127 17.93 1.39 17.79
N GLY A 128 18.29 2.63 17.43
CA GLY A 128 17.51 3.45 16.50
C GLY A 128 17.27 2.75 15.17
N LEU A 129 18.33 2.23 14.56
CA LEU A 129 18.26 1.51 13.28
C LEU A 129 17.36 0.27 13.36
N ARG A 130 17.42 -0.52 14.44
CA ARG A 130 16.56 -1.70 14.61
C ARG A 130 15.08 -1.34 14.61
N VAL A 131 14.69 -0.26 15.30
CA VAL A 131 13.30 0.20 15.34
C VAL A 131 12.86 0.72 13.98
N ALA A 132 13.69 1.53 13.32
CA ALA A 132 13.41 2.06 11.98
C ALA A 132 13.27 0.95 10.94
N PHE A 133 14.19 -0.01 10.93
CA PHE A 133 14.18 -1.14 9.99
C PHE A 133 12.98 -2.07 10.24
N ALA A 134 12.64 -2.32 11.50
CA ALA A 134 11.43 -3.06 11.84
C ALA A 134 10.15 -2.34 11.37
N SER A 135 10.11 -1.01 11.44
CA SER A 135 8.97 -0.24 10.93
C SER A 135 8.85 -0.37 9.40
N GLY A 136 9.97 -0.25 8.68
CA GLY A 136 10.01 -0.47 7.24
C GLY A 136 9.60 -1.89 6.83
N SER A 137 9.98 -2.90 7.62
CA SER A 137 9.58 -4.29 7.34
C SER A 137 8.08 -4.52 7.51
N VAL A 138 7.43 -3.89 8.50
CA VAL A 138 5.96 -3.91 8.66
C VAL A 138 5.28 -3.36 7.41
N MET A 139 5.75 -2.22 6.90
CA MET A 139 5.22 -1.64 5.67
C MET A 139 5.37 -2.61 4.49
N GLY A 140 6.58 -3.10 4.22
CA GLY A 140 6.86 -3.97 3.07
C GLY A 140 6.08 -5.30 3.12
N LEU A 141 6.02 -5.95 4.29
CA LEU A 141 5.30 -7.20 4.46
C LEU A 141 3.78 -7.03 4.38
N THR A 142 3.27 -5.87 4.83
CA THR A 142 1.85 -5.56 4.68
C THR A 142 1.48 -5.37 3.21
N VAL A 143 2.29 -4.62 2.45
CA VAL A 143 2.10 -4.39 1.01
C VAL A 143 2.10 -5.72 0.25
N VAL A 144 3.17 -6.51 0.39
CA VAL A 144 3.30 -7.81 -0.30
C VAL A 144 2.23 -8.79 0.16
N GLY A 145 1.96 -8.86 1.47
CA GLY A 145 0.98 -9.74 2.06
C GLY A 145 -0.44 -9.46 1.57
N LEU A 146 -0.87 -8.19 1.56
CA LEU A 146 -2.20 -7.82 1.07
C LEU A 146 -2.36 -8.05 -0.43
N ALA A 147 -1.35 -7.71 -1.23
CA ALA A 147 -1.38 -7.93 -2.68
C ALA A 147 -1.46 -9.43 -2.99
N LEU A 148 -0.59 -10.24 -2.39
CA LEU A 148 -0.56 -11.68 -2.63
C LEU A 148 -1.83 -12.37 -2.11
N LEU A 149 -2.34 -11.96 -0.94
CA LEU A 149 -3.60 -12.47 -0.40
C LEU A 149 -4.76 -12.16 -1.35
N GLY A 150 -4.88 -10.89 -1.77
CA GLY A 150 -5.94 -10.43 -2.67
C GLY A 150 -5.93 -11.15 -4.02
N ILE A 151 -4.76 -11.26 -4.66
CA ILE A 151 -4.59 -11.98 -5.92
C ILE A 151 -4.92 -13.46 -5.75
N SER A 152 -4.43 -14.10 -4.69
CA SER A 152 -4.64 -15.55 -4.49
C SER A 152 -6.11 -15.89 -4.23
N ILE A 153 -6.80 -15.11 -3.38
CA ILE A 153 -8.24 -15.28 -3.12
C ILE A 153 -9.02 -15.05 -4.40
N LEU A 154 -8.78 -13.94 -5.11
CA LEU A 154 -9.51 -13.62 -6.32
C LEU A 154 -9.25 -14.64 -7.42
N PHE A 155 -8.02 -15.11 -7.59
CA PHE A 155 -7.70 -16.16 -8.56
C PHE A 155 -8.49 -17.43 -8.28
N VAL A 156 -8.49 -17.94 -7.04
CA VAL A 156 -9.26 -19.14 -6.68
C VAL A 156 -10.76 -18.92 -6.88
N VAL A 157 -11.31 -17.79 -6.45
CA VAL A 157 -12.75 -17.51 -6.58
C VAL A 157 -13.15 -17.37 -8.05
N LEU A 158 -12.40 -16.59 -8.84
CA LEU A 158 -12.71 -16.34 -10.24
C LEU A 158 -12.52 -17.57 -11.11
N SER A 159 -11.50 -18.39 -10.86
CA SER A 159 -11.32 -19.67 -11.57
C SER A 159 -12.43 -20.68 -11.30
N ASN A 160 -13.10 -20.61 -10.15
CA ASN A 160 -14.26 -21.45 -9.86
C ASN A 160 -15.57 -20.91 -10.44
N LEU A 161 -15.70 -19.58 -10.57
CA LEU A 161 -16.90 -18.92 -11.10
C LEU A 161 -16.91 -18.79 -12.62
N LEU A 162 -15.73 -18.64 -13.24
CA LEU A 162 -15.54 -18.43 -14.67
C LEU A 162 -14.78 -19.63 -15.26
N PRO A 163 -15.45 -20.47 -16.08
CA PRO A 163 -14.82 -21.65 -16.68
C PRO A 163 -13.69 -21.30 -17.66
N ASN A 164 -13.72 -20.10 -18.25
CA ASN A 164 -12.74 -19.64 -19.20
C ASN A 164 -11.56 -18.95 -18.47
N PRO A 165 -10.33 -19.52 -18.52
CA PRO A 165 -9.17 -18.94 -17.86
C PRO A 165 -8.83 -17.51 -18.33
N VAL A 166 -9.13 -17.19 -19.59
CA VAL A 166 -8.89 -15.86 -20.16
C VAL A 166 -9.83 -14.83 -19.54
N GLU A 167 -11.10 -15.20 -19.30
CA GLU A 167 -12.07 -14.32 -18.62
C GLU A 167 -11.73 -14.14 -17.14
N ALA A 168 -11.29 -15.20 -16.46
CA ALA A 168 -10.84 -15.13 -15.08
C ALA A 168 -9.61 -14.21 -14.92
N ALA A 169 -8.63 -14.34 -15.81
CA ALA A 169 -7.46 -13.46 -15.85
C ALA A 169 -7.84 -12.01 -16.20
N GLY A 170 -8.74 -11.81 -17.16
CA GLY A 170 -9.27 -10.49 -17.51
C GLY A 170 -10.00 -9.80 -16.35
N ALA A 171 -10.72 -10.55 -15.52
CA ALA A 171 -11.32 -10.03 -14.30
C ALA A 171 -10.27 -9.62 -13.26
N LEU A 172 -9.18 -10.38 -13.12
CA LEU A 172 -8.07 -10.04 -12.21
C LEU A 172 -7.36 -8.74 -12.57
N VAL A 173 -7.32 -8.34 -13.85
CA VAL A 173 -6.79 -7.02 -14.27
C VAL A 173 -7.47 -5.88 -13.53
N GLY A 174 -8.75 -6.03 -13.18
CA GLY A 174 -9.47 -5.09 -12.33
C GLY A 174 -8.74 -4.81 -11.03
N PHE A 175 -8.23 -5.84 -10.34
CA PHE A 175 -7.51 -5.70 -9.06
C PHE A 175 -6.27 -4.83 -9.18
N GLY A 176 -5.45 -5.05 -10.21
CA GLY A 176 -4.29 -4.21 -10.49
C GLY A 176 -4.71 -2.76 -10.74
N PHE A 177 -5.71 -2.56 -11.62
CA PHE A 177 -6.22 -1.23 -11.96
C PHE A 177 -6.79 -0.46 -10.75
N GLY A 178 -7.43 -1.16 -9.82
CA GLY A 178 -7.87 -0.60 -8.54
C GLY A 178 -6.71 -0.10 -7.70
N GLY A 179 -5.64 -0.91 -7.60
CA GLY A 179 -4.41 -0.53 -6.94
C GLY A 179 -3.76 0.72 -7.56
N THR A 180 -3.68 0.77 -8.89
CA THR A 180 -3.15 1.92 -9.65
C THR A 180 -3.93 3.19 -9.43
N THR A 181 -5.27 3.10 -9.35
CA THR A 181 -6.08 4.30 -9.07
C THR A 181 -5.69 4.92 -7.73
N ILE A 182 -5.57 4.12 -6.67
CA ILE A 182 -5.15 4.64 -5.35
C ILE A 182 -3.71 5.16 -5.40
N ALA A 183 -2.80 4.41 -6.01
CA ALA A 183 -1.38 4.74 -6.06
C ALA A 183 -1.12 6.10 -6.72
N ILE A 184 -1.77 6.37 -7.87
CA ILE A 184 -1.62 7.65 -8.58
C ILE A 184 -2.00 8.82 -7.68
N PHE A 185 -3.16 8.76 -7.04
CA PHE A 185 -3.62 9.87 -6.20
C PHE A 185 -2.79 9.99 -4.91
N ALA A 186 -2.47 8.90 -4.23
CA ALA A 186 -1.68 8.93 -3.00
C ALA A 186 -0.24 9.44 -3.24
N ARG A 187 0.39 9.01 -4.34
CA ARG A 187 1.75 9.44 -4.70
C ARG A 187 1.79 10.89 -5.16
N VAL A 188 0.82 11.32 -5.99
CA VAL A 188 0.77 12.71 -6.46
C VAL A 188 0.33 13.65 -5.36
N GLY A 189 -0.75 13.33 -4.63
CA GLY A 189 -1.29 14.15 -3.55
C GLY A 189 -0.29 14.28 -2.41
N GLY A 190 0.18 13.15 -1.87
CA GLY A 190 1.22 13.11 -0.84
C GLY A 190 2.54 13.73 -1.30
N GLY A 191 2.94 13.49 -2.56
CA GLY A 191 4.16 14.04 -3.18
C GLY A 191 4.15 15.56 -3.30
N ILE A 192 3.03 16.14 -3.74
CA ILE A 192 2.85 17.59 -3.79
C ILE A 192 2.90 18.18 -2.38
N PHE A 193 2.23 17.53 -1.42
CA PHE A 193 2.20 18.01 -0.03
C PHE A 193 3.60 18.01 0.59
N THR A 194 4.33 16.89 0.50
CA THR A 194 5.67 16.77 1.09
C THR A 194 6.65 17.72 0.43
N LYS A 195 6.74 17.75 -0.91
CA LYS A 195 7.75 18.58 -1.59
C LYS A 195 7.47 20.07 -1.53
N ALA A 196 6.22 20.49 -1.40
CA ALA A 196 5.92 21.89 -1.12
C ALA A 196 6.40 22.33 0.28
N ALA A 197 6.28 21.44 1.28
CA ALA A 197 6.70 21.72 2.64
C ALA A 197 8.23 21.65 2.80
N ASP A 198 8.86 20.59 2.31
CA ASP A 198 10.30 20.33 2.29
C ASP A 198 11.07 21.50 1.66
N VAL A 199 10.75 21.84 0.40
CA VAL A 199 11.42 22.94 -0.31
C VAL A 199 11.22 24.29 0.38
N GLY A 200 10.02 24.55 0.93
CA GLY A 200 9.73 25.78 1.64
C GLY A 200 10.48 25.89 2.98
N ALA A 201 10.53 24.79 3.73
CA ALA A 201 11.23 24.71 5.01
C ALA A 201 12.74 24.90 4.82
N ASP A 202 13.31 24.20 3.85
CA ASP A 202 14.74 24.18 3.61
C ASP A 202 15.28 25.48 3.02
N LEU A 203 14.61 26.05 2.01
CA LEU A 203 15.09 27.28 1.39
C LEU A 203 15.10 28.42 2.42
N VAL A 204 13.97 28.68 3.07
CA VAL A 204 13.87 29.79 4.02
C VAL A 204 14.71 29.52 5.27
N GLY A 205 14.69 28.29 5.79
CA GLY A 205 15.42 27.92 7.01
C GLY A 205 16.94 27.94 6.81
N LYS A 206 17.43 27.12 5.87
CA LYS A 206 18.87 26.90 5.68
C LYS A 206 19.53 28.07 4.95
N THR A 207 18.90 28.63 3.91
CA THR A 207 19.56 29.59 3.01
C THR A 207 19.30 31.06 3.35
N GLU A 208 18.10 31.42 3.80
CA GLU A 208 17.74 32.82 4.09
C GLU A 208 17.93 33.17 5.57
N ALA A 209 17.42 32.33 6.48
CA ALA A 209 17.44 32.57 7.92
C ALA A 209 18.67 31.99 8.62
N ASN A 210 19.45 31.14 7.94
CA ASN A 210 20.64 30.48 8.46
C ASN A 210 20.38 29.74 9.80
N ILE A 211 19.24 29.06 9.89
CA ILE A 211 18.89 28.17 11.00
C ILE A 211 19.07 26.71 10.58
N PRO A 212 19.30 25.78 11.53
CA PRO A 212 19.40 24.36 11.22
C PRO A 212 18.16 23.80 10.50
N GLU A 213 18.36 22.70 9.79
CA GLU A 213 17.28 21.84 9.31
C GLU A 213 16.40 21.35 10.46
N ASP A 214 15.10 21.19 10.19
CA ASP A 214 14.09 20.79 11.18
C ASP A 214 14.03 21.68 12.44
N ASP A 215 14.52 22.93 12.37
CA ASP A 215 14.51 23.83 13.52
C ASP A 215 13.07 24.17 13.94
N PRO A 216 12.71 24.03 15.24
CA PRO A 216 11.35 24.24 15.71
C PRO A 216 10.84 25.68 15.56
N ARG A 217 11.70 26.65 15.22
CA ARG A 217 11.31 28.02 14.89
C ARG A 217 10.72 28.15 13.49
N ASN A 218 11.00 27.20 12.60
CA ASN A 218 10.49 27.19 11.24
C ASN A 218 9.07 26.61 11.21
N PRO A 219 8.05 27.40 10.80
CA PRO A 219 6.66 26.94 10.83
C PRO A 219 6.35 25.81 9.82
N ALA A 220 7.21 25.60 8.81
CA ALA A 220 7.01 24.58 7.79
C ALA A 220 7.41 23.16 8.25
N VAL A 221 8.21 23.02 9.31
CA VAL A 221 8.82 21.72 9.72
C VAL A 221 7.77 20.66 10.10
N ILE A 222 6.65 21.06 10.70
CA ILE A 222 5.57 20.10 10.98
C ILE A 222 4.93 19.60 9.69
N ALA A 223 4.74 20.46 8.69
CA ALA A 223 4.18 20.06 7.41
C ALA A 223 5.14 19.15 6.64
N ASP A 224 6.45 19.43 6.71
CA ASP A 224 7.51 18.61 6.12
C ASP A 224 7.50 17.19 6.70
N ASN A 225 7.61 17.09 8.03
CA ASN A 225 7.57 15.80 8.73
C ASN A 225 6.21 15.08 8.58
N VAL A 226 5.10 15.79 8.38
CA VAL A 226 3.82 15.17 7.99
C VAL A 226 3.90 14.63 6.57
N GLY A 227 4.51 15.40 5.67
CA GLY A 227 4.80 15.09 4.28
C GLY A 227 5.49 13.75 4.10
N ASP A 228 6.57 13.50 4.84
CA ASP A 228 7.28 12.21 4.80
C ASP A 228 6.36 11.02 5.04
N ASN A 229 5.40 11.15 5.95
CA ASN A 229 4.51 10.06 6.30
C ASN A 229 3.37 9.87 5.28
N VAL A 230 2.93 10.94 4.61
CA VAL A 230 1.80 10.86 3.66
C VAL A 230 2.26 10.61 2.22
N GLY A 231 3.37 11.21 1.81
CA GLY A 231 3.98 11.00 0.49
C GLY A 231 4.90 9.78 0.49
N ASP A 232 5.99 9.87 1.24
CA ASP A 232 7.11 8.93 1.12
C ASP A 232 6.79 7.56 1.74
N VAL A 233 5.83 7.50 2.66
CA VAL A 233 5.33 6.23 3.22
C VAL A 233 4.01 5.79 2.58
N ALA A 234 2.92 6.54 2.76
CA ALA A 234 1.60 6.09 2.29
C ALA A 234 1.56 5.97 0.75
N GLY A 235 2.04 6.99 0.04
CA GLY A 235 2.12 7.00 -1.41
C GLY A 235 3.05 5.92 -1.97
N MET A 236 4.24 5.75 -1.37
CA MET A 236 5.17 4.67 -1.77
C MET A 236 4.59 3.28 -1.51
N GLY A 237 3.86 3.08 -0.40
CA GLY A 237 3.23 1.80 -0.08
C GLY A 237 2.18 1.39 -1.12
N SER A 238 1.34 2.33 -1.53
CA SER A 238 0.35 2.09 -2.59
C SER A 238 0.99 1.91 -3.97
N ASP A 239 2.10 2.61 -4.27
CA ASP A 239 2.86 2.44 -5.51
C ASP A 239 3.50 1.04 -5.63
N LEU A 240 4.18 0.60 -4.57
CA LEU A 240 4.78 -0.74 -4.53
C LEU A 240 3.72 -1.86 -4.56
N PHE A 241 2.56 -1.64 -3.93
CA PHE A 241 1.43 -2.55 -4.01
C PHE A 241 1.00 -2.75 -5.47
N GLU A 242 0.80 -1.65 -6.19
CA GLU A 242 0.37 -1.67 -7.58
C GLU A 242 1.39 -2.35 -8.47
N SER A 243 2.66 -2.00 -8.35
CA SER A 243 3.71 -2.56 -9.22
C SER A 243 3.88 -4.06 -9.00
N TYR A 244 3.80 -4.52 -7.74
CA TYR A 244 3.86 -5.93 -7.40
C TYR A 244 2.63 -6.69 -7.91
N ALA A 245 1.42 -6.16 -7.66
CA ALA A 245 0.18 -6.81 -8.08
C ALA A 245 0.05 -6.85 -9.61
N GLY A 246 0.33 -5.74 -10.27
CA GLY A 246 0.29 -5.59 -11.72
C GLY A 246 1.25 -6.55 -12.42
N SER A 247 2.47 -6.71 -11.90
CA SER A 247 3.45 -7.65 -12.46
C SER A 247 2.97 -9.10 -12.40
N ILE A 248 2.38 -9.52 -11.28
CA ILE A 248 1.83 -10.88 -11.12
C ILE A 248 0.63 -11.09 -12.03
N ILE A 249 -0.30 -10.13 -12.06
CA ILE A 249 -1.51 -10.21 -12.89
C ILE A 249 -1.16 -10.23 -14.38
N ALA A 250 -0.16 -9.46 -14.81
CA ALA A 250 0.34 -9.49 -16.18
C ALA A 250 0.86 -10.89 -16.55
N ALA A 251 1.65 -11.51 -15.67
CA ALA A 251 2.14 -12.88 -15.88
C ALA A 251 1.00 -13.91 -15.96
N ILE A 252 0.00 -13.81 -15.07
CA ILE A 252 -1.21 -14.67 -15.10
C ILE A 252 -1.97 -14.48 -16.42
N THR A 253 -2.13 -13.24 -16.88
CA THR A 253 -2.87 -12.91 -18.10
C THR A 253 -2.17 -13.48 -19.33
N ILE A 254 -0.84 -13.35 -19.43
CA ILE A 254 -0.06 -13.95 -20.52
C ILE A 254 -0.17 -15.48 -20.48
N ALA A 255 -0.06 -16.10 -19.31
CA ALA A 255 -0.18 -17.56 -19.18
C ALA A 255 -1.56 -18.08 -19.60
N ALA A 256 -2.63 -17.34 -19.26
CA ALA A 256 -3.99 -17.68 -19.68
C ALA A 256 -4.16 -17.58 -21.20
N LEU A 257 -3.66 -16.50 -21.82
CA LEU A 257 -3.72 -16.31 -23.28
C LEU A 257 -2.87 -17.33 -24.05
N ALA A 258 -1.74 -17.76 -23.48
CA ALA A 258 -0.88 -18.79 -24.06
C ALA A 258 -1.43 -20.22 -23.87
N GLY A 259 -2.54 -20.40 -23.16
CA GLY A 259 -3.16 -21.71 -22.94
C GLY A 259 -2.43 -22.61 -21.94
N VAL A 260 -1.56 -22.05 -21.10
CA VAL A 260 -0.67 -22.79 -20.18
C VAL A 260 -1.42 -23.52 -19.02
N GLY A 261 -2.75 -23.48 -19.00
CA GLY A 261 -3.60 -24.27 -18.09
C GLY A 261 -4.59 -25.22 -18.78
N ALA A 262 -4.71 -25.19 -20.11
CA ALA A 262 -5.66 -26.00 -20.86
C ALA A 262 -5.13 -27.42 -21.20
N THR A 263 -3.83 -27.65 -21.05
CA THR A 263 -3.17 -28.91 -21.45
C THR A 263 -3.19 -30.00 -20.38
N ASN A 264 -3.77 -29.75 -19.18
CA ASN A 264 -3.75 -30.67 -18.05
C ASN A 264 -5.15 -31.08 -17.54
N ALA A 265 -6.22 -30.79 -18.27
CA ALA A 265 -7.51 -31.41 -17.96
C ALA A 265 -7.42 -32.90 -18.34
N PRO A 266 -7.63 -33.85 -17.42
CA PRO A 266 -7.79 -35.24 -17.80
C PRO A 266 -9.01 -35.31 -18.72
N GLU A 267 -8.83 -35.88 -19.91
CA GLU A 267 -9.94 -36.31 -20.76
C GLU A 267 -10.88 -37.17 -19.91
N ALA A 268 -12.13 -36.73 -19.77
CA ALA A 268 -13.22 -37.53 -19.21
C ALA A 268 -13.82 -38.42 -20.29
#